data_AF-A6E6M5-F1
#
_entry.id   AF-A6E6M5-F1
#
_cell.length_a   1.000
_cell.length_b   1.000
_cell.length_c   1.000
_cell.angle_alpha   90.00
_cell.angle_beta   90.00
_cell.angle_gamma   90.00
#
_symmetry.space_group_name_H-M   'P 1'
#
loop_
_entity.id
_entity.type
_entity.pdbx_description
1 polymer ?
#
loop_
_entity_poly.entity_id
_entity_poly.type
_entity_poly.pdbx_seq_one_letter_code
_entity_poly.pdbx_strand_id
1 'polypeptide(L)'
;MHERCPHCDLKFEREPGYFYVAMFVSYAMNVAEMVSMSVAAYVLGLPLTYENLWYYVGILLVGVLLFAPFNYRYSRMALLYWLSPGLNYEPEKSR
;
A
#
# COMPACT_ATOMS: atom_id res chain seq x y z
N MET A 1 18.05 -2.61 4.27
CA MET A 1 17.42 -1.29 4.49
C MET A 1 18.41 -0.48 5.30
N HIS A 2 18.66 0.78 4.94
CA HIS A 2 19.47 1.65 5.80
C HIS A 2 18.67 1.92 7.08
N GLU A 3 19.31 1.95 8.25
CA GLU A 3 18.64 2.27 9.51
C GLU A 3 18.27 3.76 9.60
N ARG A 4 19.08 4.60 8.95
CA ARG A 4 18.89 6.04 8.82
C ARG A 4 18.97 6.46 7.36
N CYS A 5 18.24 7.51 7.01
CA CYS A 5 18.34 8.13 5.69
C CYS A 5 19.74 8.77 5.53
N PRO A 6 20.51 8.45 4.47
CA PRO A 6 21.85 9.02 4.28
C PRO A 6 21.86 10.53 3.99
N HIS A 7 20.70 11.12 3.68
CA HIS A 7 20.57 12.53 3.32
C HIS A 7 20.09 13.40 4.50
N CYS A 8 19.10 12.93 5.26
CA CYS A 8 18.50 13.67 6.37
C CYS A 8 18.72 13.05 7.76
N ASP A 9 19.50 11.96 7.85
CA ASP A 9 19.76 11.15 9.04
C ASP A 9 18.51 10.66 9.78
N LEU A 10 17.35 10.67 9.11
CA LEU A 10 16.09 10.23 9.68
C LEU A 10 16.13 8.73 9.94
N LYS A 11 15.94 8.33 11.20
CA LYS A 11 15.77 6.92 11.58
C LYS A 11 14.44 6.39 11.04
N PHE A 12 14.50 5.38 10.17
CA PHE A 12 13.29 4.80 9.56
C PHE A 12 12.43 4.04 10.57
N GLU A 13 13.05 3.41 11.57
CA GLU A 13 12.36 2.76 12.68
C GLU A 13 12.35 3.69 13.90
N ARG A 14 11.34 4.57 13.97
CA ARG A 14 11.15 5.48 15.12
C ARG A 14 10.59 4.76 16.34
N GLU A 15 9.66 3.85 16.11
CA GLU A 15 8.93 3.11 17.15
C GLU A 15 9.23 1.61 17.01
N PRO A 16 9.46 0.87 18.11
CA PRO A 16 9.66 -0.58 18.04
C PRO A 16 8.42 -1.23 17.43
N GLY A 17 8.61 -2.03 16.37
CA GLY A 17 7.50 -2.69 15.68
C GLY A 17 6.82 -1.85 14.58
N TYR A 18 7.36 -0.68 14.24
CA TYR A 18 6.89 0.17 13.13
C TYR A 18 6.66 -0.62 11.82
N PHE A 19 7.58 -1.51 11.46
CA PHE A 19 7.47 -2.33 10.26
C PHE A 19 6.31 -3.34 10.31
N TYR A 20 5.96 -3.82 11.50
CA TYR A 20 4.84 -4.74 11.68
C TYR A 20 3.51 -4.02 11.51
N VAL A 21 3.40 -2.79 12.03
CA VAL A 21 2.19 -1.95 11.82
C VAL A 21 2.08 -1.51 10.36
N ALA A 22 3.19 -1.16 9.71
CA ALA A 22 3.21 -0.84 8.28
C ALA A 22 2.75 -2.01 7.39
N MET A 23 2.98 -3.26 7.82
CA MET A 23 2.45 -4.45 7.15
C MET A 23 0.92 -4.53 7.25
N PHE A 24 0.33 -4.24 8.41
CA PHE A 24 -1.13 -4.20 8.56
C PHE A 24 -1.78 -3.12 7.69
N VAL A 25 -1.15 -1.94 7.57
CA VAL A 25 -1.64 -0.90 6.66
C VAL A 25 -1.60 -1.38 5.21
N SER A 26 -0.54 -2.09 4.81
CA SER A 26 -0.46 -2.70 3.47
C SER A 26 -1.55 -3.73 3.23
N TYR A 27 -1.92 -4.51 4.23
CA TYR A 27 -3.03 -5.44 4.13
C TYR A 27 -4.36 -4.71 3.94
N ALA A 28 -4.62 -3.66 4.72
CA ALA A 28 -5.84 -2.86 4.57
C ALA A 28 -5.94 -2.19 3.19
N MET A 29 -4.82 -1.66 2.67
CA MET A 29 -4.77 -1.10 1.31
C MET A 29 -5.03 -2.17 0.25
N ASN A 30 -4.47 -3.37 0.40
CA ASN A 30 -4.69 -4.46 -0.54
C ASN A 30 -6.14 -4.96 -0.55
N VAL A 31 -6.79 -5.04 0.62
CA VAL A 31 -8.22 -5.36 0.71
C VAL A 31 -9.06 -4.30 0.00
N ALA A 32 -8.77 -3.01 0.22
CA ALA A 32 -9.46 -1.92 -0.46
C ALA A 32 -9.28 -1.98 -1.99
N GLU A 33 -8.06 -2.29 -2.45
CA GLU A 33 -7.74 -2.50 -3.85
C GLU A 33 -8.56 -3.65 -4.44
N MET A 34 -8.56 -4.83 -3.81
CA MET A 34 -9.31 -5.99 -4.28
C MET A 34 -10.82 -5.71 -4.39
N VAL A 35 -11.39 -5.03 -3.39
CA VAL A 35 -12.80 -4.61 -3.43
C VAL A 35 -13.04 -3.63 -4.57
N SER A 36 -12.18 -2.63 -4.73
CA SER A 36 -12.32 -1.62 -5.80
C SER A 36 -12.25 -2.25 -7.20
N MET A 37 -11.34 -3.20 -7.42
CA MET A 37 -11.21 -3.93 -8.69
C MET A 37 -12.41 -4.83 -8.95
N SER A 38 -12.92 -5.49 -7.92
CA SER A 38 -14.11 -6.34 -8.04
C SER A 38 -15.35 -5.52 -8.41
N VAL A 39 -15.55 -4.37 -7.76
CA VAL A 39 -16.64 -3.44 -8.06
C VAL A 39 -16.46 -2.83 -9.45
N ALA A 40 -15.24 -2.43 -9.82
CA ALA A 40 -14.95 -1.89 -11.14
C ALA A 40 -15.26 -2.91 -12.25
N ALA A 41 -14.84 -4.16 -12.10
CA ALA A 41 -15.14 -5.22 -13.07
C ALA A 41 -16.65 -5.44 -13.22
N TYR A 42 -17.40 -5.40 -12.10
CA TYR A 42 -18.86 -5.52 -12.13
C TYR A 42 -19.53 -4.36 -12.89
N VAL A 43 -19.12 -3.12 -12.59
CA VAL A 43 -19.68 -1.91 -13.23
C VAL A 43 -19.31 -1.83 -14.72
N LEU A 44 -18.13 -2.34 -15.11
CA LEU A 44 -17.68 -2.40 -16.50
C LEU A 44 -18.38 -3.49 -17.33
N GLY A 45 -19.31 -4.24 -16.72
CA GLY A 45 -20.18 -5.17 -17.44
C GLY A 45 -19.74 -6.63 -17.37
N LEU A 46 -18.85 -7.02 -16.45
CA LEU A 46 -18.71 -8.44 -16.09
C LEU A 46 -19.80 -8.80 -15.06
N PRO A 47 -20.84 -9.56 -15.44
CA PRO A 47 -21.82 -10.03 -14.48
C PRO A 47 -21.16 -11.06 -13.54
N LEU A 48 -21.57 -11.04 -12.27
CA LEU A 48 -21.06 -11.93 -11.23
C LEU A 48 -21.66 -13.34 -11.38
N THR A 49 -21.26 -14.05 -12.44
CA THR A 49 -21.68 -15.41 -12.76
C THR A 49 -20.54 -16.41 -12.48
N TYR A 50 -20.88 -17.68 -12.27
CA TYR A 50 -19.89 -18.72 -11.97
C TYR A 50 -18.84 -18.89 -13.09
N GLU A 51 -19.24 -18.73 -14.35
CA GLU A 51 -18.34 -18.78 -15.51
C GLU A 51 -17.31 -17.65 -15.51
N ASN A 52 -17.70 -16.47 -15.01
CA ASN A 52 -16.83 -15.28 -15.01
C ASN A 52 -15.88 -15.21 -13.81
N LEU A 53 -16.01 -16.12 -12.85
CA LEU A 53 -15.23 -16.11 -11.62
C LEU A 53 -13.72 -16.20 -11.89
N TRP A 54 -13.32 -16.93 -12.94
CA TRP A 54 -11.93 -17.01 -13.38
C TRP A 54 -11.37 -15.68 -13.87
N TYR A 55 -12.19 -14.84 -14.53
CA TYR A 55 -11.77 -13.50 -14.93
C TYR A 55 -11.56 -12.59 -13.71
N TYR A 56 -12.43 -12.68 -12.71
CA TYR A 56 -12.24 -11.95 -11.44
C TYR A 56 -10.94 -12.37 -10.74
N VAL A 57 -10.66 -13.66 -10.64
CA VAL A 57 -9.42 -14.17 -10.06
C VAL A 57 -8.21 -13.67 -10.85
N GLY A 58 -8.26 -13.69 -12.18
CA GLY A 58 -7.19 -13.19 -13.04
C GLY A 58 -6.94 -11.70 -12.85
N ILE A 59 -7.98 -10.88 -12.83
CA ILE A 59 -7.90 -9.41 -12.63
C ILE A 59 -7.30 -9.11 -11.26
N LEU A 60 -7.78 -9.77 -10.21
CA LEU A 60 -7.28 -9.56 -8.86
C LEU A 60 -5.82 -9.98 -8.73
N LEU A 61 -5.44 -11.13 -9.28
CA LEU A 61 -4.07 -11.63 -9.20
C LEU A 61 -3.09 -10.73 -9.96
N VAL A 62 -3.46 -10.30 -11.17
CA VAL A 62 -2.67 -9.36 -11.97
C VAL A 62 -2.59 -8.00 -11.28
N GLY A 63 -3.72 -7.50 -10.76
CA GLY A 63 -3.79 -6.25 -10.01
C GLY A 63 -2.86 -6.25 -8.82
N VAL A 64 -3.00 -7.22 -7.93
CA VAL A 64 -2.18 -7.34 -6.72
C VAL A 64 -0.69 -7.48 -7.06
N LEU A 65 -0.31 -8.25 -8.09
CA LEU A 65 1.10 -8.37 -8.48
C LEU A 65 1.67 -7.07 -9.04
N LEU A 66 0.89 -6.33 -9.82
CA LEU A 66 1.32 -5.07 -10.42
C LEU A 66 1.41 -3.95 -9.38
N PHE A 67 0.47 -3.90 -8.46
CA PHE A 67 0.43 -2.91 -7.37
C PHE A 67 1.20 -3.32 -6.12
N ALA A 68 1.70 -4.56 -6.02
CA ALA A 68 2.52 -5.03 -4.90
C ALA A 68 3.64 -4.04 -4.51
N PRO A 69 4.55 -3.60 -5.40
CA PRO A 69 5.62 -2.68 -5.03
C PRO A 69 5.10 -1.30 -4.60
N PHE A 70 3.95 -0.88 -5.13
CA PHE A 70 3.32 0.40 -4.77
C PHE A 70 2.71 0.33 -3.37
N ASN A 71 1.91 -0.69 -3.07
CA ASN A 71 1.31 -0.89 -1.75
C ASN A 71 2.39 -0.91 -0.67
N TYR A 72 3.46 -1.71 -0.85
CA TYR A 72 4.54 -1.77 0.13
C TYR A 72 5.31 -0.46 0.33
N ARG A 73 5.35 0.44 -0.66
CA ARG A 73 5.98 1.77 -0.53
C ARG A 73 5.04 2.75 0.15
N TYR A 74 3.78 2.81 -0.30
CA TYR A 74 2.80 3.75 0.23
C TYR A 74 2.40 3.42 1.65
N SER A 75 2.30 2.15 2.06
CA SER A 75 1.97 1.81 3.44
C SER A 75 3.02 2.28 4.44
N ARG A 76 4.29 2.28 4.05
CA ARG A 76 5.38 2.87 4.87
C ARG A 76 5.28 4.38 4.92
N MET A 77 5.05 5.06 3.80
CA MET A 77 4.86 6.52 3.82
C MET A 77 3.61 6.93 4.61
N ALA A 78 2.50 6.21 4.44
CA ALA A 78 1.25 6.47 5.15
C ALA A 78 1.43 6.32 6.67
N LEU A 79 2.16 5.29 7.14
CA LEU A 79 2.41 5.18 8.58
C LEU A 79 3.29 6.31 9.11
N LEU A 80 4.33 6.71 8.36
CA LEU A 80 5.26 7.79 8.73
C LEU A 80 4.58 9.16 8.84
N TYR A 81 3.68 9.50 7.91
CA TYR A 81 3.06 10.82 7.85
C TYR A 81 1.68 10.90 8.52
N TRP A 82 0.93 9.80 8.53
CA TRP A 82 -0.47 9.82 8.95
C TRP A 82 -0.69 9.25 10.35
N LEU A 83 0.07 8.21 10.72
CA LEU A 83 -0.12 7.50 11.99
C LEU A 83 0.89 7.93 13.08
N SER A 84 2.10 8.34 12.70
CA SER A 84 3.11 8.87 13.64
C SER A 84 3.06 10.41 13.66
N PRO A 85 2.46 11.04 14.69
CA PRO A 85 2.40 12.49 14.78
C PRO A 85 3.79 13.08 15.00
N GLY A 86 4.10 14.17 14.31
CA GLY A 86 5.34 14.93 14.51
C GLY A 86 6.44 14.71 13.47
N LEU A 87 6.10 14.16 12.29
CA LEU A 87 6.96 14.26 11.10
C LEU A 87 6.21 15.01 10.00
N ASN A 88 6.64 16.24 9.72
CA ASN A 88 6.13 17.01 8.58
C ASN A 88 7.13 16.93 7.44
N TYR A 89 6.64 16.99 6.20
CA TYR A 89 7.50 17.06 5.04
C TYR A 89 8.26 18.39 5.06
N GLU A 90 9.57 18.33 5.29
CA GLU A 90 10.47 19.49 5.26
C GLU A 90 11.13 19.57 3.86
N PRO A 91 10.67 20.46 2.97
CA PRO A 91 11.16 20.52 1.59
C PRO A 91 12.65 20.88 1.49
N GLU A 92 13.19 21.58 2.50
CA GLU A 92 14.60 21.98 2.55
C GLU A 92 15.56 20.79 2.70
N LYS A 93 15.08 19.68 3.27
CA LYS A 93 15.86 18.45 3.46
C LYS A 93 15.70 17.45 2.31
N SER A 94 15.06 17.82 1.19
CA SER A 94 14.88 16.91 0.04
C SER A 94 15.89 17.10 -1.09
N ARG A 95 16.70 18.18 -1.02
CA ARG A 95 17.67 18.59 -2.04
C ARG A 95 19.08 18.13 -1.71
#